data_AF-A0A0K3AVC3-F1
#
_entry.id   AF-A0A0K3AVC3-F1
#
_cell.length_a   1.000
_cell.length_b   1.000
_cell.length_c   1.000
_cell.angle_alpha   90.00
_cell.angle_beta   90.00
_cell.angle_gamma   90.00
#
_symmetry.space_group_name_H-M   'P 1'
#
loop_
_entity.id
_entity.type
_entity.pdbx_description
1 polymer ?
#
loop_
_entity_poly.entity_id
_entity_poly.type
_entity_poly.pdbx_seq_one_letter_code
_entity_poly.pdbx_strand_id
1 'polypeptide(L)'
;MSKSSISDEFRNCKAITVVFGNDYLLNTIVENLSQDLSVMSKYRLVNQSFNNAIIHKIKKMHREVVIRKDFNCKAENTINFGSERRKDYDCKSCSIFLNCQRVTSNKISKLFRFLKSVVDIKIQRLVLIPCQVNRMCLDDKILHDLVLKELIGPNYNHLEDYMVMYDICRQGCDMCFRISENCLRYGPLQSLVLKRNKHYESLEIRDESLYCYVEMYLHKNFHKYTAANISKTILLRLFRLYANTITCDCLSLILSRGFESAAHSFPKALVEIIVSRWKIETLKLEFSFGDKPSYSLVPAEYRYFSVIKLSEPLDSHTSAIRMFGVFKVDFSSL
;
A
#
# COMPACT_ATOMS: atom_id res chain seq x y z
N MET A 1 1.62 55.73 -32.93
CA MET A 1 1.19 55.21 -31.61
C MET A 1 0.87 56.39 -30.71
N SER A 2 -0.35 56.48 -30.17
CA SER A 2 -0.83 57.61 -29.37
C SER A 2 -0.32 57.52 -27.93
N LYS A 3 0.02 58.67 -27.32
CA LYS A 3 0.46 58.76 -25.91
C LYS A 3 -0.52 58.12 -24.89
N SER A 4 -1.80 57.96 -25.25
CA SER A 4 -2.82 57.30 -24.42
C SER A 4 -2.59 55.79 -24.27
N SER A 5 -2.12 55.12 -25.34
CA SER A 5 -1.90 53.66 -25.31
C SER A 5 -0.84 53.24 -24.30
N ILE A 6 0.25 54.00 -24.21
CA ILE A 6 1.35 53.74 -23.29
C ILE A 6 0.90 53.90 -21.83
N SER A 7 0.11 54.95 -21.51
CA SER A 7 -0.35 55.17 -20.13
C SER A 7 -1.29 54.08 -19.63
N ASP A 8 -2.15 53.55 -20.51
CA ASP A 8 -3.07 52.47 -20.16
C ASP A 8 -2.33 51.13 -19.96
N GLU A 9 -1.33 50.84 -20.80
CA GLU A 9 -0.44 49.69 -20.61
C GLU A 9 0.30 49.75 -19.26
N PHE A 10 0.87 50.91 -18.89
CA PHE A 10 1.54 51.07 -17.60
C PHE A 10 0.58 50.93 -16.40
N ARG A 11 -0.66 51.46 -16.50
CA ARG A 11 -1.69 51.28 -15.46
C ARG A 11 -2.07 49.80 -15.31
N ASN A 12 -2.24 49.10 -16.42
CA ASN A 12 -2.54 47.66 -16.42
C ASN A 12 -1.41 46.86 -15.77
N CYS A 13 -0.14 47.15 -16.08
CA CYS A 13 1.01 46.50 -15.45
C CYS A 13 1.03 46.68 -13.92
N LYS A 14 0.72 47.87 -13.40
CA LYS A 14 0.62 48.09 -11.95
C LYS A 14 -0.53 47.28 -11.33
N ALA A 15 -1.73 47.32 -11.93
CA ALA A 15 -2.88 46.58 -11.43
C ALA A 15 -2.63 45.06 -11.44
N ILE A 16 -2.06 44.53 -12.52
CA ILE A 16 -1.64 43.12 -12.67
C ILE A 16 -0.66 42.73 -11.55
N THR A 17 0.33 43.58 -11.27
CA THR A 17 1.33 43.34 -10.22
C THR A 17 0.71 43.38 -8.82
N VAL A 18 -0.26 44.26 -8.57
CA VAL A 18 -0.97 44.32 -7.28
C VAL A 18 -1.83 43.08 -7.05
N VAL A 19 -2.56 42.62 -8.07
CA VAL A 19 -3.43 41.43 -7.96
C VAL A 19 -2.58 40.16 -7.84
N PHE A 20 -1.60 39.97 -8.72
CA PHE A 20 -0.75 38.76 -8.73
C PHE A 20 0.49 38.86 -7.84
N GLY A 21 0.66 39.94 -7.10
CA GLY A 21 1.58 40.06 -5.98
C GLY A 21 0.90 39.88 -4.63
N ASN A 22 -0.43 39.83 -4.59
CA ASN A 22 -1.19 39.59 -3.37
C ASN A 22 -1.37 38.08 -3.14
N ASP A 23 -0.67 37.54 -2.15
CA ASP A 23 -0.69 36.11 -1.82
C ASP A 23 -2.09 35.59 -1.49
N TYR A 24 -2.93 36.40 -0.84
CA TYR A 24 -4.30 36.00 -0.52
C TYR A 24 -5.13 35.80 -1.79
N LEU A 25 -5.15 36.80 -2.68
CA LEU A 25 -5.88 36.71 -3.96
C LEU A 25 -5.33 35.58 -4.84
N LEU A 26 -4.00 35.45 -4.91
CA LEU A 26 -3.36 34.36 -5.64
C LEU A 26 -3.76 32.99 -5.10
N ASN A 27 -3.74 32.79 -3.78
CA ASN A 27 -4.15 31.53 -3.17
C ASN A 27 -5.63 31.25 -3.44
N THR A 28 -6.51 32.24 -3.35
CA THR A 28 -7.94 32.09 -3.72
C THR A 28 -8.11 31.70 -5.18
N ILE A 29 -7.39 32.34 -6.11
CA ILE A 29 -7.42 31.98 -7.54
C ILE A 29 -6.93 30.54 -7.71
N VAL A 30 -5.77 30.22 -7.14
CA VAL A 30 -5.13 28.91 -7.27
C VAL A 30 -5.96 27.80 -6.65
N GLU A 31 -6.63 28.01 -5.51
CA GLU A 31 -7.54 27.04 -4.90
C GLU A 31 -8.70 26.66 -5.82
N ASN A 32 -9.25 27.64 -6.56
CA ASN A 32 -10.33 27.42 -7.53
C ASN A 32 -9.89 26.82 -8.88
N LEU A 33 -8.58 26.74 -9.15
CA LEU A 33 -8.09 26.06 -10.36
C LEU A 33 -8.37 24.55 -10.32
N SER A 34 -8.48 23.95 -11.51
CA SER A 34 -8.54 22.49 -11.69
C SER A 34 -7.43 21.78 -10.89
N GLN A 35 -7.77 20.61 -10.36
CA GLN A 35 -6.84 19.72 -9.64
C GLN A 35 -5.95 18.90 -10.58
N ASP A 36 -6.12 19.02 -11.90
CA ASP A 36 -5.29 18.31 -12.88
C ASP A 36 -3.86 18.89 -12.92
N LEU A 37 -2.84 18.06 -12.66
CA LEU A 37 -1.43 18.47 -12.68
C LEU A 37 -0.98 19.00 -14.03
N SER A 38 -1.55 18.52 -15.15
CA SER A 38 -1.21 19.01 -16.49
C SER A 38 -1.69 20.44 -16.72
N VAL A 39 -2.84 20.79 -16.12
CA VAL A 39 -3.39 22.15 -16.15
C VAL A 39 -2.60 23.05 -15.21
N MET A 40 -2.38 22.62 -13.97
CA MET A 40 -1.58 23.38 -12.99
C MET A 40 -0.15 23.65 -13.49
N SER A 41 0.48 22.68 -14.15
CA SER A 41 1.84 22.85 -14.70
C SER A 41 1.95 23.97 -15.72
N LYS A 42 0.89 24.29 -16.47
CA LYS A 42 0.88 25.41 -17.43
C LYS A 42 0.88 26.76 -16.72
N TYR A 43 0.13 26.89 -15.62
CA TYR A 43 0.05 28.13 -14.85
C TYR A 43 1.37 28.49 -14.14
N ARG A 44 2.25 27.51 -13.93
CA ARG A 44 3.59 27.76 -13.37
C ARG A 44 4.46 28.68 -14.24
N LEU A 45 4.15 28.82 -15.53
CA LEU A 45 4.92 29.64 -16.46
C LEU A 45 4.46 31.10 -16.52
N VAL A 46 3.41 31.48 -15.77
CA VAL A 46 2.85 32.84 -15.80
C VAL A 46 3.82 33.84 -15.17
N ASN A 47 4.22 33.60 -13.91
CA ASN A 47 5.26 34.34 -13.21
C ASN A 47 5.74 33.55 -11.97
N GLN A 48 6.73 34.08 -11.26
CA GLN A 48 7.29 33.44 -10.06
C GLN A 48 6.25 33.25 -8.94
N SER A 49 5.37 34.24 -8.70
CA SER A 49 4.33 34.16 -7.66
C SER A 49 3.34 33.04 -7.94
N PHE A 50 2.85 32.93 -9.19
CA PHE A 50 2.01 31.80 -9.62
C PHE A 50 2.74 30.47 -9.51
N ASN A 51 4.00 30.39 -9.93
CA ASN A 51 4.77 29.15 -9.79
C ASN A 51 4.84 28.70 -8.32
N ASN A 52 5.12 29.61 -7.39
CA ASN A 52 5.19 29.31 -5.97
C ASN A 52 3.84 28.86 -5.40
N ALA A 53 2.75 29.57 -5.71
CA ALA A 53 1.41 29.24 -5.26
C ALA A 53 0.95 27.87 -5.81
N ILE A 54 1.22 27.58 -7.08
CA ILE A 54 0.93 26.27 -7.69
C ILE A 54 1.76 25.16 -7.05
N ILE A 55 3.06 25.35 -6.83
CA ILE A 55 3.91 24.37 -6.13
C ILE A 55 3.34 24.09 -4.74
N HIS A 56 2.94 25.13 -4.00
CA HIS A 56 2.34 24.98 -2.69
C HIS A 56 1.04 24.17 -2.73
N LYS A 57 0.14 24.45 -3.70
CA LYS A 57 -1.09 23.68 -3.91
C LYS A 57 -0.77 22.21 -4.22
N ILE A 58 0.17 21.93 -5.11
CA ILE A 58 0.56 20.55 -5.46
C ILE A 58 1.10 19.82 -4.22
N LYS A 59 1.95 20.46 -3.41
CA LYS A 59 2.45 19.90 -2.15
C LYS A 59 1.32 19.50 -1.20
N LYS A 60 0.36 20.40 -0.98
CA LYS A 60 -0.80 20.16 -0.12
C LYS A 60 -1.62 18.96 -0.62
N MET A 61 -1.87 18.91 -1.93
CA MET A 61 -2.66 17.84 -2.57
C MET A 61 -1.98 16.48 -2.56
N HIS A 62 -0.64 16.42 -2.55
CA HIS A 62 0.14 15.17 -2.62
C HIS A 62 0.79 14.81 -1.28
N ARG A 63 0.35 15.43 -0.18
CA ARG A 63 0.65 14.97 1.18
C ARG A 63 0.01 13.60 1.44
N GLU A 64 -1.20 13.40 0.89
CA GLU A 64 -1.87 12.11 0.78
C GLU A 64 -1.88 11.65 -0.68
N VAL A 65 -1.41 10.44 -0.93
CA VAL A 65 -1.29 9.87 -2.26
C VAL A 65 -2.06 8.56 -2.33
N VAL A 66 -3.01 8.49 -3.26
CA VAL A 66 -3.72 7.27 -3.62
C VAL A 66 -3.33 6.88 -5.04
N ILE A 67 -2.74 5.70 -5.18
CA ILE A 67 -2.43 5.08 -6.47
C ILE A 67 -3.46 3.98 -6.70
N ARG A 68 -4.14 3.99 -7.84
CA ARG A 68 -4.99 2.86 -8.27
C ARG A 68 -4.48 2.33 -9.60
N LYS A 69 -4.30 1.02 -9.71
CA LYS A 69 -3.98 0.38 -10.99
C LYS A 69 -5.21 0.44 -11.91
N ASP A 70 -5.01 0.84 -13.16
CA ASP A 70 -6.06 0.88 -14.19
C ASP A 70 -5.66 0.06 -15.41
N PHE A 71 -6.42 -1.00 -15.66
CA PHE A 71 -6.20 -1.87 -16.80
C PHE A 71 -6.96 -1.36 -18.02
N ASN A 72 -6.24 -1.19 -19.14
CA ASN A 72 -6.87 -0.90 -20.43
C ASN A 72 -6.08 -1.46 -21.63
N CYS A 73 -5.20 -2.45 -21.40
CA CYS A 73 -4.38 -3.00 -22.48
C CYS A 73 -5.08 -4.16 -23.19
N LYS A 74 -5.49 -3.94 -24.44
CA LYS A 74 -6.06 -5.00 -25.30
C LYS A 74 -5.00 -5.98 -25.85
N ALA A 75 -3.70 -5.69 -25.71
CA ALA A 75 -2.63 -6.51 -26.28
C ALA A 75 -2.60 -7.94 -25.69
N GLU A 76 -3.18 -8.16 -24.52
CA GLU A 76 -3.25 -9.49 -23.90
C GLU A 76 -4.25 -10.45 -24.58
N ASN A 77 -5.15 -9.99 -25.45
CA ASN A 77 -5.96 -10.92 -26.26
C ASN A 77 -5.08 -11.79 -27.19
N THR A 78 -3.79 -11.48 -27.33
CA THR A 78 -2.83 -12.24 -28.15
C THR A 78 -1.67 -12.86 -27.36
N ILE A 79 -1.57 -12.64 -26.05
CA ILE A 79 -0.44 -13.17 -25.26
C ILE A 79 -0.94 -14.40 -24.51
N ASN A 80 -0.69 -15.57 -25.09
CA ASN A 80 -0.83 -16.86 -24.41
C ASN A 80 -0.13 -16.77 -23.04
N PHE A 81 -0.80 -17.25 -21.98
CA PHE A 81 -0.39 -17.20 -20.56
C PHE A 81 1.01 -17.77 -20.23
N GLY A 82 1.82 -18.16 -21.22
CA GLY A 82 3.19 -18.69 -21.05
C GLY A 82 4.30 -17.87 -21.71
N SER A 83 4.02 -16.90 -22.60
CA SER A 83 5.10 -16.06 -23.14
C SER A 83 5.37 -14.92 -22.19
N GLU A 84 6.65 -14.75 -21.79
CA GLU A 84 7.17 -13.63 -21.00
C GLU A 84 6.34 -12.36 -21.26
N ARG A 85 5.59 -11.90 -20.26
CA ARG A 85 4.80 -10.66 -20.37
C ARG A 85 5.75 -9.62 -20.95
N ARG A 86 5.46 -9.08 -22.14
CA ARG A 86 6.25 -8.00 -22.70
C ARG A 86 6.23 -6.87 -21.66
N LYS A 87 7.36 -6.69 -20.97
CA LYS A 87 7.58 -5.68 -19.94
C LYS A 87 7.71 -4.33 -20.63
N ASP A 88 6.59 -3.85 -21.17
CA ASP A 88 6.62 -2.64 -21.97
C ASP A 88 6.29 -1.45 -21.08
N TYR A 89 7.34 -0.85 -20.53
CA TYR A 89 7.27 0.44 -19.83
C TYR A 89 6.69 1.55 -20.73
N ASP A 90 6.72 1.38 -22.06
CA ASP A 90 6.20 2.32 -23.03
C ASP A 90 4.72 2.07 -23.42
N CYS A 91 4.03 1.16 -22.73
CA CYS A 91 2.61 0.88 -22.98
C CYS A 91 1.73 2.14 -22.78
N LYS A 92 1.26 2.71 -23.88
CA LYS A 92 0.40 3.91 -23.88
C LYS A 92 -1.04 3.62 -23.44
N SER A 93 -1.44 2.36 -23.40
CA SER A 93 -2.81 1.94 -23.05
C SER A 93 -2.99 1.70 -21.55
N CYS A 94 -1.96 1.18 -20.87
CA CYS A 94 -1.99 0.98 -19.42
C CYS A 94 -1.79 2.29 -18.66
N SER A 95 -2.49 2.42 -17.55
CA SER A 95 -2.41 3.61 -16.71
C SER A 95 -2.52 3.27 -15.23
N ILE A 96 -2.12 4.24 -14.41
CA ILE A 96 -2.53 4.32 -13.01
C ILE A 96 -3.38 5.59 -12.84
N PHE A 97 -4.21 5.62 -11.80
CA PHE A 97 -4.72 6.87 -11.27
C PHE A 97 -3.86 7.28 -10.07
N LEU A 98 -3.31 8.50 -10.10
CA LEU A 98 -2.64 9.15 -8.99
C LEU A 98 -3.55 10.28 -8.49
N ASN A 99 -4.10 10.17 -7.29
CA ASN A 99 -5.07 11.14 -6.74
C ASN A 99 -6.18 11.49 -7.76
N CYS A 100 -6.80 10.45 -8.33
CA CYS A 100 -7.85 10.54 -9.36
C CYS A 100 -7.39 11.06 -10.74
N GLN A 101 -6.11 11.38 -10.94
CA GLN A 101 -5.57 11.74 -12.25
C GLN A 101 -5.02 10.52 -12.98
N ARG A 102 -5.49 10.28 -14.21
CA ARG A 102 -5.00 9.20 -15.06
C ARG A 102 -3.60 9.51 -15.61
N VAL A 103 -2.67 8.58 -15.45
CA VAL A 103 -1.28 8.66 -15.92
C VAL A 103 -0.92 7.40 -16.67
N THR A 104 -0.56 7.52 -17.94
CA THR A 104 -0.11 6.38 -18.75
C THR A 104 1.24 5.87 -18.26
N SER A 105 1.49 4.56 -18.39
CA SER A 105 2.68 3.91 -17.82
C SER A 105 4.00 4.59 -18.20
N ASN A 106 4.14 4.96 -19.47
CA ASN A 106 5.30 5.66 -20.04
C ASN A 106 5.53 7.10 -19.51
N LYS A 107 4.59 7.66 -18.75
CA LYS A 107 4.69 8.99 -18.13
C LYS A 107 4.88 8.94 -16.62
N ILE A 108 4.71 7.78 -15.97
CA ILE A 108 4.74 7.64 -14.51
C ILE A 108 6.06 8.15 -13.94
N SER A 109 7.19 7.73 -14.50
CA SER A 109 8.52 8.10 -13.99
C SER A 109 8.78 9.60 -14.10
N LYS A 110 8.43 10.21 -15.23
CA LYS A 110 8.54 11.66 -15.43
C LYS A 110 7.69 12.42 -14.41
N LEU A 111 6.47 11.94 -14.14
CA LEU A 111 5.58 12.54 -13.16
C LEU A 111 6.13 12.41 -11.73
N PHE A 112 6.58 11.22 -11.33
CA PHE A 112 7.12 10.98 -10.00
C PHE A 112 8.38 11.83 -9.76
N ARG A 113 9.31 11.86 -10.73
CA ARG A 113 10.48 12.75 -10.68
C ARG A 113 10.10 14.23 -10.65
N PHE A 114 9.05 14.64 -11.36
CA PHE A 114 8.56 16.02 -11.27
C PHE A 114 8.08 16.36 -9.85
N LEU A 115 7.19 15.52 -9.29
CA LEU A 115 6.67 15.70 -7.94
C LEU A 115 7.79 15.69 -6.89
N LYS A 116 8.79 14.82 -7.07
CA LYS A 116 9.88 14.68 -6.11
C LYS A 116 10.96 15.74 -6.26
N SER A 117 11.50 15.94 -7.46
CA SER A 117 12.69 16.78 -7.68
C SER A 117 12.37 18.24 -7.94
N VAL A 118 11.22 18.55 -8.55
CA VAL A 118 10.83 19.94 -8.88
C VAL A 118 9.90 20.51 -7.83
N VAL A 119 8.90 19.73 -7.41
CA VAL A 119 7.95 20.17 -6.40
C VAL A 119 8.48 19.92 -4.99
N ASP A 120 9.30 18.88 -4.76
CA ASP A 120 9.74 18.43 -3.43
C ASP A 120 8.57 18.14 -2.50
N ILE A 121 7.70 17.22 -2.93
CA ILE A 121 6.63 16.71 -2.07
C ILE A 121 7.20 15.83 -0.94
N LYS A 122 6.52 15.89 0.21
CA LYS A 122 6.73 15.00 1.36
C LYS A 122 5.43 14.27 1.61
N ILE A 123 5.39 13.00 1.22
CA ILE A 123 4.20 12.16 1.38
C ILE A 123 4.10 11.71 2.82
N GLN A 124 2.95 11.90 3.43
CA GLN A 124 2.63 11.38 4.75
C GLN A 124 1.75 10.14 4.71
N ARG A 125 0.86 10.06 3.72
CA ARG A 125 -0.01 8.92 3.53
C ARG A 125 0.08 8.40 2.11
N LEU A 126 0.29 7.10 1.97
CA LEU A 126 0.32 6.42 0.70
C LEU A 126 -0.58 5.20 0.73
N VAL A 127 -1.51 5.13 -0.23
CA VAL A 127 -2.43 4.02 -0.40
C VAL A 127 -2.31 3.50 -1.83
N LEU A 128 -2.05 2.21 -2.01
CA LEU A 128 -2.15 1.55 -3.32
C LEU A 128 -3.41 0.69 -3.38
N ILE A 129 -4.36 1.04 -4.22
CA ILE A 129 -5.56 0.24 -4.47
C ILE A 129 -5.25 -0.77 -5.59
N PRO A 130 -5.36 -2.09 -5.34
CA PRO A 130 -5.20 -3.09 -6.37
C PRO A 130 -6.28 -2.98 -7.44
N CYS A 131 -5.97 -3.47 -8.63
CA CYS A 131 -6.99 -3.83 -9.61
C CYS A 131 -7.30 -5.31 -9.42
N GLN A 132 -8.59 -5.69 -9.39
CA GLN A 132 -9.02 -7.09 -9.33
C GLN A 132 -8.41 -7.96 -10.45
N VAL A 133 -8.02 -7.31 -11.55
CA VAL A 133 -7.39 -7.94 -12.71
C VAL A 133 -5.96 -7.43 -12.86
N ASN A 134 -4.97 -8.18 -12.38
CA ASN A 134 -3.55 -7.82 -12.52
C ASN A 134 -3.00 -8.18 -13.92
N ARG A 135 -3.49 -7.44 -14.93
CA ARG A 135 -3.16 -7.57 -16.37
C ARG A 135 -2.46 -6.31 -16.93
N MET A 136 -1.89 -5.50 -16.04
CA MET A 136 -1.18 -4.31 -16.48
C MET A 136 0.15 -4.72 -17.11
N CYS A 137 0.53 -4.10 -18.24
CA CYS A 137 1.84 -4.33 -18.87
C CYS A 137 3.01 -3.85 -17.99
N LEU A 138 2.74 -2.91 -17.10
CA LEU A 138 3.69 -2.45 -16.10
C LEU A 138 3.81 -3.50 -14.99
N ASP A 139 5.00 -4.08 -14.91
CA ASP A 139 5.35 -5.06 -13.89
C ASP A 139 5.28 -4.47 -12.47
N ASP A 140 4.81 -5.28 -11.54
CA ASP A 140 4.63 -4.90 -10.14
C ASP A 140 5.94 -4.45 -9.48
N LYS A 141 7.06 -5.11 -9.78
CA LYS A 141 8.39 -4.74 -9.28
C LYS A 141 8.83 -3.39 -9.85
N ILE A 142 8.51 -3.10 -11.11
CA ILE A 142 8.82 -1.79 -11.72
C ILE A 142 8.00 -0.70 -11.04
N LEU A 143 6.69 -0.90 -10.87
CA LEU A 143 5.84 0.06 -10.18
C LEU A 143 6.33 0.29 -8.73
N HIS A 144 6.69 -0.77 -8.03
CA HIS A 144 7.28 -0.71 -6.70
C HIS A 144 8.53 0.17 -6.67
N ASP A 145 9.48 -0.09 -7.56
CA ASP A 145 10.72 0.67 -7.62
C ASP A 145 10.49 2.14 -7.98
N LEU A 146 9.56 2.44 -8.88
CA LEU A 146 9.18 3.81 -9.22
C LEU A 146 8.60 4.55 -8.01
N VAL A 147 7.68 3.91 -7.27
CA VAL A 147 7.11 4.52 -6.07
C VAL A 147 8.17 4.75 -5.00
N LEU A 148 8.97 3.73 -4.68
CA LEU A 148 9.93 3.84 -3.59
C LEU A 148 11.10 4.76 -3.92
N LYS A 149 11.65 4.70 -5.15
CA LYS A 149 12.86 5.42 -5.52
C LYS A 149 12.58 6.81 -6.08
N GLU A 150 11.53 6.96 -6.89
CA GLU A 150 11.28 8.21 -7.61
C GLU A 150 10.20 9.07 -6.97
N LEU A 151 9.19 8.47 -6.34
CA LEU A 151 8.11 9.23 -5.69
C LEU A 151 8.42 9.55 -4.23
N ILE A 152 8.80 8.55 -3.43
CA ILE A 152 9.16 8.72 -2.01
C ILE A 152 10.64 9.14 -1.88
N GLY A 153 11.53 8.34 -2.46
CA GLY A 153 12.98 8.53 -2.38
C GLY A 153 13.49 8.50 -0.93
N PRO A 154 14.42 9.39 -0.53
CA PRO A 154 14.98 9.42 0.82
C PRO A 154 14.02 9.96 1.89
N ASN A 155 12.87 10.52 1.50
CA ASN A 155 11.90 11.13 2.43
C ASN A 155 10.95 10.10 3.06
N TYR A 156 11.31 8.81 3.09
CA TYR A 156 10.47 7.73 3.63
C TYR A 156 10.14 7.92 5.12
N ASN A 157 10.97 8.67 5.85
CA ASN A 157 10.77 9.01 7.26
C ASN A 157 9.58 9.96 7.50
N HIS A 158 9.06 10.61 6.46
CA HIS A 158 7.85 11.44 6.56
C HIS A 158 6.55 10.64 6.42
N LEU A 159 6.64 9.34 6.09
CA LEU A 159 5.49 8.51 5.79
C LEU A 159 4.91 7.89 7.08
N GLU A 160 3.76 8.39 7.49
CA GLU A 160 3.02 7.95 8.67
C GLU A 160 2.08 6.78 8.33
N ASP A 161 1.46 6.81 7.15
CA ASP A 161 0.49 5.81 6.70
C ASP A 161 0.96 5.14 5.40
N TYR A 162 1.16 3.82 5.43
CA TYR A 162 1.54 3.02 4.25
C TYR A 162 0.62 1.81 4.10
N MET A 163 -0.37 1.94 3.21
CA MET A 163 -1.46 0.98 3.07
C MET A 163 -1.52 0.36 1.65
N VAL A 164 -1.72 -0.96 1.61
CA VAL A 164 -2.04 -1.82 0.46
C VAL A 164 -0.97 -1.88 -0.65
N MET A 165 0.31 -1.90 -0.26
CA MET A 165 1.43 -2.13 -1.19
C MET A 165 1.87 -3.61 -1.29
N TYR A 166 1.20 -4.52 -0.58
CA TYR A 166 1.43 -5.95 -0.66
C TYR A 166 1.39 -6.47 -2.11
N ASP A 167 0.49 -5.95 -2.93
CA ASP A 167 0.31 -6.41 -4.30
C ASP A 167 1.54 -6.24 -5.19
N ILE A 168 2.40 -5.26 -4.89
CA ILE A 168 3.59 -4.99 -5.69
C ILE A 168 4.89 -5.46 -5.05
N CYS A 169 4.89 -5.73 -3.74
CA CYS A 169 6.02 -6.31 -3.03
C CYS A 169 5.52 -7.17 -1.85
N ARG A 170 5.07 -8.40 -2.14
CA ARG A 170 4.41 -9.29 -1.17
C ARG A 170 5.26 -9.70 0.01
N GLN A 171 6.54 -9.97 -0.23
CA GLN A 171 7.48 -10.41 0.80
C GLN A 171 8.01 -9.23 1.62
N GLY A 172 8.08 -8.04 1.02
CA GLY A 172 8.82 -6.90 1.54
C GLY A 172 10.30 -6.95 1.12
N CYS A 173 10.93 -5.78 1.04
CA CYS A 173 12.37 -5.62 0.81
C CYS A 173 12.97 -4.65 1.85
N ASP A 174 14.28 -4.42 1.81
CA ASP A 174 14.97 -3.51 2.74
C ASP A 174 14.36 -2.11 2.78
N MET A 175 13.86 -1.61 1.63
CA MET A 175 13.18 -0.32 1.57
C MET A 175 11.78 -0.37 2.21
N CYS A 176 11.01 -1.46 2.01
CA CYS A 176 9.73 -1.64 2.70
C CYS A 176 9.91 -1.73 4.22
N PHE A 177 10.99 -2.38 4.67
CA PHE A 177 11.38 -2.45 6.07
C PHE A 177 11.65 -1.04 6.64
N ARG A 178 12.47 -0.24 5.98
CA ARG A 178 12.74 1.15 6.42
C ARG A 178 11.49 2.04 6.46
N ILE A 179 10.56 1.81 5.53
CA ILE A 179 9.28 2.52 5.53
C ILE A 179 8.46 2.13 6.75
N SER A 180 8.26 0.83 6.99
CA SER A 180 7.44 0.36 8.11
C SER A 180 7.96 0.80 9.48
N GLU A 181 9.27 1.04 9.61
CA GLU A 181 9.86 1.56 10.84
C GLU A 181 9.29 2.93 11.24
N ASN A 182 8.97 3.77 10.27
CA ASN A 182 8.51 5.14 10.48
C ASN A 182 6.99 5.27 10.50
N CYS A 183 6.26 4.31 9.93
CA CYS A 183 4.81 4.35 9.89
C CYS A 183 4.17 4.18 11.27
N LEU A 184 3.04 4.87 11.45
CA LEU A 184 2.07 4.70 12.52
C LEU A 184 0.99 3.70 12.09
N ARG A 185 0.58 3.76 10.82
CA ARG A 185 -0.40 2.84 10.21
C ARG A 185 0.23 2.09 9.05
N TYR A 186 0.14 0.78 9.09
CA TYR A 186 0.83 -0.09 8.14
C TYR A 186 -0.02 -1.27 7.72
N GLY A 187 -0.04 -1.62 6.43
CA GLY A 187 -0.84 -2.75 6.01
C GLY A 187 -0.87 -3.01 4.51
N PRO A 188 -1.18 -4.24 4.05
CA PRO A 188 -0.97 -5.48 4.79
C PRO A 188 0.51 -5.68 5.13
N LEU A 189 0.77 -6.24 6.30
CA LEU A 189 2.10 -6.63 6.75
C LEU A 189 2.75 -7.59 5.73
N GLN A 190 3.96 -7.25 5.29
CA GLN A 190 4.76 -8.17 4.48
C GLN A 190 5.69 -9.01 5.35
N SER A 191 5.90 -10.25 4.92
CA SER A 191 6.53 -11.29 5.73
C SER A 191 7.94 -10.98 6.26
N LEU A 192 8.71 -10.14 5.56
CA LEU A 192 10.09 -9.76 5.90
C LEU A 192 10.19 -8.42 6.63
N VAL A 193 9.06 -7.77 6.93
CA VAL A 193 9.02 -6.38 7.40
C VAL A 193 8.78 -6.26 8.92
N LEU A 194 8.44 -7.37 9.58
CA LEU A 194 8.07 -7.37 11.00
C LEU A 194 9.24 -7.01 11.93
N LYS A 195 9.15 -5.87 12.62
CA LYS A 195 10.12 -5.41 13.62
C LYS A 195 9.69 -5.71 15.06
N ARG A 196 10.68 -5.96 15.93
CA ARG A 196 10.52 -6.10 17.39
C ARG A 196 10.29 -4.75 18.06
N ASN A 197 9.45 -4.73 19.10
CA ASN A 197 9.26 -3.58 19.98
C ASN A 197 8.80 -2.31 19.25
N LYS A 198 7.88 -2.46 18.30
CA LYS A 198 7.25 -1.35 17.56
C LYS A 198 5.79 -1.23 17.97
N HIS A 199 5.34 0.01 18.13
CA HIS A 199 3.95 0.36 18.29
C HIS A 199 3.35 0.82 16.95
N TYR A 200 2.13 0.40 16.65
CA TYR A 200 1.34 0.86 15.51
C TYR A 200 -0.03 1.35 15.99
N GLU A 201 -0.50 2.50 15.51
CA GLU A 201 -1.90 2.90 15.68
C GLU A 201 -2.82 1.90 14.97
N SER A 202 -2.42 1.45 13.77
CA SER A 202 -3.15 0.43 13.04
C SER A 202 -2.23 -0.47 12.23
N LEU A 203 -2.46 -1.77 12.33
CA LEU A 203 -1.74 -2.78 11.56
C LEU A 203 -2.73 -3.69 10.84
N GLU A 204 -2.56 -3.89 9.54
CA GLU A 204 -3.33 -4.87 8.77
C GLU A 204 -2.47 -6.11 8.50
N ILE A 205 -3.01 -7.30 8.70
CA ILE A 205 -2.38 -8.57 8.32
C ILE A 205 -3.37 -9.35 7.47
N ARG A 206 -2.90 -9.79 6.31
CA ARG A 206 -3.59 -10.75 5.45
C ARG A 206 -3.09 -12.16 5.71
N ASP A 207 -3.96 -13.15 5.58
CA ASP A 207 -3.56 -14.56 5.58
C ASP A 207 -2.54 -14.89 4.49
N GLU A 208 -2.64 -14.25 3.32
CA GLU A 208 -1.69 -14.47 2.23
C GLU A 208 -0.25 -14.08 2.59
N SER A 209 -0.06 -13.17 3.55
CA SER A 209 1.27 -12.82 4.05
C SER A 209 1.93 -14.01 4.79
N LEU A 210 1.13 -14.82 5.49
CA LEU A 210 1.58 -16.04 6.16
C LEU A 210 1.95 -17.12 5.16
N TYR A 211 1.11 -17.34 4.16
CA TYR A 211 1.41 -18.30 3.10
C TYR A 211 2.69 -17.92 2.36
N CYS A 212 2.87 -16.65 2.01
CA CYS A 212 4.13 -16.18 1.41
C CYS A 212 5.35 -16.47 2.29
N TYR A 213 5.23 -16.29 3.61
CA TYR A 213 6.30 -16.62 4.55
C TYR A 213 6.61 -18.13 4.55
N VAL A 214 5.56 -18.94 4.61
CA VAL A 214 5.65 -20.40 4.63
C VAL A 214 6.25 -20.93 3.32
N GLU A 215 5.73 -20.51 2.17
CA GLU A 215 6.23 -20.87 0.84
C GLU A 215 7.72 -20.52 0.67
N MET A 216 8.11 -19.28 1.02
CA MET A 216 9.52 -18.86 0.94
C MET A 216 10.42 -19.75 1.81
N TYR A 217 9.97 -20.08 3.01
CA TYR A 217 10.76 -20.90 3.94
C TYR A 217 10.91 -22.34 3.45
N LEU A 218 9.81 -22.91 2.97
CA LEU A 218 9.75 -24.28 2.46
C LEU A 218 10.56 -24.44 1.19
N HIS A 219 10.44 -23.51 0.24
CA HIS A 219 11.24 -23.56 -0.99
C HIS A 219 12.75 -23.58 -0.68
N LYS A 220 13.21 -22.84 0.33
CA LYS A 220 14.63 -22.82 0.72
C LYS A 220 15.09 -24.07 1.47
N ASN A 221 14.18 -24.84 2.06
CA ASN A 221 14.51 -25.93 2.98
C ASN A 221 13.76 -27.22 2.69
N PHE A 222 13.18 -27.38 1.49
CA PHE A 222 12.28 -28.48 1.15
C PHE A 222 12.89 -29.86 1.44
N HIS A 223 14.17 -30.03 1.10
CA HIS A 223 14.95 -31.25 1.33
C HIS A 223 15.16 -31.62 2.82
N LYS A 224 14.83 -30.74 3.77
CA LYS A 224 15.05 -30.96 5.21
C LYS A 224 13.81 -31.47 5.95
N TYR A 225 12.65 -31.52 5.29
CA TYR A 225 11.38 -31.81 5.98
C TYR A 225 10.71 -33.07 5.45
N THR A 226 10.23 -33.89 6.38
CA THR A 226 9.23 -34.92 6.11
C THR A 226 7.83 -34.33 6.32
N ALA A 227 6.81 -34.93 5.69
CA ALA A 227 5.41 -34.55 5.89
C ALA A 227 4.99 -34.55 7.38
N ALA A 228 5.63 -35.37 8.22
CA ALA A 228 5.35 -35.45 9.66
C ALA A 228 5.87 -34.23 10.46
N ASN A 229 7.01 -33.63 10.07
CA ASN A 229 7.68 -32.58 10.86
C ASN A 229 7.45 -31.15 10.34
N ILE A 230 6.91 -31.03 9.14
CA ILE A 230 6.76 -29.74 8.45
C ILE A 230 5.78 -28.81 9.17
N SER A 231 4.61 -29.28 9.60
CA SER A 231 3.61 -28.47 10.30
C SER A 231 4.13 -27.95 11.64
N LYS A 232 4.80 -28.81 12.42
CA LYS A 232 5.44 -28.42 13.69
C LYS A 232 6.53 -27.36 13.45
N THR A 233 7.34 -27.52 12.42
CA THR A 233 8.44 -26.58 12.12
C THR A 233 7.91 -25.23 11.65
N ILE A 234 6.92 -25.22 10.76
CA ILE A 234 6.25 -24.00 10.28
C ILE A 234 5.63 -23.25 11.45
N LEU A 235 4.86 -23.94 12.29
CA LEU A 235 4.28 -23.35 13.49
C LEU A 235 5.38 -22.75 14.35
N LEU A 236 6.42 -23.50 14.73
CA LEU A 236 7.54 -22.99 15.55
C LEU A 236 8.21 -21.75 14.95
N ARG A 237 8.27 -21.65 13.62
CA ARG A 237 8.86 -20.50 12.93
C ARG A 237 7.94 -19.30 12.93
N LEU A 238 6.65 -19.50 12.65
CA LEU A 238 5.63 -18.46 12.79
C LEU A 238 5.57 -17.98 14.25
N PHE A 239 5.57 -18.90 15.22
CA PHE A 239 5.72 -18.61 16.64
C PHE A 239 6.91 -17.69 16.93
N ARG A 240 8.07 -17.91 16.29
CA ARG A 240 9.26 -17.05 16.46
C ARG A 240 9.13 -15.70 15.75
N LEU A 241 8.49 -15.65 14.59
CA LEU A 241 8.24 -14.40 13.87
C LEU A 241 7.29 -13.50 14.68
N TYR A 242 6.20 -14.07 15.16
CA TYR A 242 5.17 -13.40 15.96
C TYR A 242 5.48 -13.37 17.46
N ALA A 243 6.60 -13.96 17.92
CA ALA A 243 7.08 -13.82 19.29
C ALA A 243 7.55 -12.40 19.64
N ASN A 244 7.71 -11.55 18.63
CA ASN A 244 8.08 -10.16 18.80
C ASN A 244 7.00 -9.42 19.60
N THR A 245 7.40 -8.59 20.57
CA THR A 245 6.47 -7.70 21.27
C THR A 245 6.12 -6.56 20.33
N ILE A 246 4.93 -6.59 19.76
CA ILE A 246 4.32 -5.48 19.04
C ILE A 246 3.17 -4.97 19.90
N THR A 247 2.99 -3.67 19.94
CA THR A 247 1.79 -3.07 20.54
C THR A 247 0.98 -2.44 19.43
N CYS A 248 -0.35 -2.54 19.48
CA CYS A 248 -1.18 -2.03 18.41
C CYS A 248 -2.55 -1.60 18.92
N ASP A 249 -2.98 -0.38 18.61
CA ASP A 249 -4.32 0.08 19.00
C ASP A 249 -5.37 -0.70 18.21
N CYS A 250 -5.17 -0.88 16.91
CA CYS A 250 -6.08 -1.62 16.04
C CYS A 250 -5.38 -2.61 15.09
N LEU A 251 -5.48 -3.90 15.39
CA LEU A 251 -5.07 -4.98 14.48
C LEU A 251 -6.24 -5.42 13.61
N SER A 252 -6.11 -5.30 12.29
CA SER A 252 -7.05 -5.86 11.32
C SER A 252 -6.50 -7.16 10.73
N LEU A 253 -7.16 -8.29 10.97
CA LEU A 253 -6.89 -9.57 10.30
C LEU A 253 -7.86 -9.74 9.13
N ILE A 254 -7.32 -9.75 7.92
CA ILE A 254 -8.07 -10.02 6.69
C ILE A 254 -7.92 -11.51 6.35
N LEU A 255 -9.06 -12.20 6.33
CA LEU A 255 -9.20 -13.62 6.07
C LEU A 255 -9.77 -13.83 4.67
N SER A 256 -8.94 -14.26 3.74
CA SER A 256 -9.41 -14.62 2.40
C SER A 256 -10.11 -15.96 2.41
N ARG A 257 -11.22 -16.05 1.67
CA ARG A 257 -11.90 -17.32 1.42
C ARG A 257 -11.18 -18.05 0.27
N GLY A 258 -10.59 -19.20 0.56
CA GLY A 258 -10.18 -20.12 -0.50
C GLY A 258 -11.41 -20.55 -1.31
N PHE A 259 -11.40 -20.38 -2.64
CA PHE A 259 -12.52 -20.72 -3.51
C PHE A 259 -13.01 -22.18 -3.34
N GLU A 260 -12.14 -23.10 -2.92
CA GLU A 260 -12.43 -24.54 -2.83
C GLU A 260 -12.52 -25.10 -1.41
N SER A 261 -12.29 -24.30 -0.36
CA SER A 261 -12.39 -24.78 1.02
C SER A 261 -13.20 -23.82 1.86
N ALA A 262 -14.27 -24.31 2.50
CA ALA A 262 -15.02 -23.58 3.51
C ALA A 262 -14.19 -23.23 4.78
N ALA A 263 -12.89 -23.51 4.81
CA ALA A 263 -11.99 -23.15 5.88
C ALA A 263 -11.29 -21.82 5.56
N HIS A 264 -11.44 -20.85 6.48
CA HIS A 264 -10.52 -19.71 6.55
C HIS A 264 -9.15 -20.19 7.03
N SER A 265 -8.13 -19.54 6.51
CA SER A 265 -6.72 -19.93 6.44
C SER A 265 -5.89 -19.75 7.70
N PHE A 266 -6.24 -18.80 8.58
CA PHE A 266 -5.48 -18.63 9.82
C PHE A 266 -5.78 -19.80 10.76
N PRO A 267 -4.76 -20.54 11.25
CA PRO A 267 -4.95 -21.38 12.42
C PRO A 267 -5.41 -20.50 13.57
N LYS A 268 -6.48 -20.91 14.24
CA LYS A 268 -6.93 -20.27 15.49
C LYS A 268 -5.78 -20.06 16.48
N ALA A 269 -4.92 -21.08 16.64
CA ALA A 269 -3.74 -21.02 17.48
C ALA A 269 -2.81 -19.85 17.12
N LEU A 270 -2.63 -19.54 15.83
CA LEU A 270 -1.81 -18.42 15.37
C LEU A 270 -2.40 -17.08 15.78
N VAL A 271 -3.71 -16.91 15.59
CA VAL A 271 -4.44 -15.70 16.02
C VAL A 271 -4.32 -15.51 17.52
N GLU A 272 -4.52 -16.57 18.31
CA GLU A 272 -4.37 -16.53 19.77
C GLU A 272 -2.98 -16.08 20.22
N ILE A 273 -1.92 -16.49 19.52
CA ILE A 273 -0.54 -16.04 19.84
C ILE A 273 -0.35 -14.58 19.51
N ILE A 274 -0.80 -14.16 18.33
CA ILE A 274 -0.71 -12.76 17.91
C ILE A 274 -1.40 -11.89 18.94
N VAL A 275 -2.63 -12.24 19.34
CA VAL A 275 -3.41 -11.46 20.30
C VAL A 275 -2.87 -11.55 21.73
N SER A 276 -2.40 -12.71 22.18
CA SER A 276 -1.90 -12.86 23.55
C SER A 276 -0.52 -12.24 23.76
N ARG A 277 0.33 -12.21 22.74
CA ARG A 277 1.69 -11.66 22.84
C ARG A 277 1.76 -10.20 22.45
N TRP A 278 0.96 -9.78 21.47
CA TRP A 278 0.93 -8.39 21.09
C TRP A 278 -0.06 -7.69 22.00
N LYS A 279 0.30 -6.54 22.55
CA LYS A 279 -0.63 -5.76 23.37
C LYS A 279 -1.59 -5.04 22.42
N ILE A 280 -2.62 -5.76 22.00
CA ILE A 280 -3.62 -5.29 21.06
C ILE A 280 -4.81 -4.75 21.84
N GLU A 281 -5.22 -3.51 21.56
CA GLU A 281 -6.41 -2.93 22.18
C GLU A 281 -7.69 -3.35 21.44
N THR A 282 -7.69 -3.27 20.11
CA THR A 282 -8.81 -3.63 19.24
C THR A 282 -8.39 -4.64 18.19
N LEU A 283 -9.12 -5.75 18.09
CA LEU A 283 -8.99 -6.74 17.02
C LEU A 283 -10.18 -6.66 16.08
N LYS A 284 -9.91 -6.37 14.80
CA LYS A 284 -10.89 -6.41 13.72
C LYS A 284 -10.67 -7.66 12.87
N LEU A 285 -11.70 -8.47 12.70
CA LEU A 285 -11.70 -9.59 11.76
C LEU A 285 -12.47 -9.17 10.52
N GLU A 286 -11.83 -9.25 9.35
CA GLU A 286 -12.43 -8.95 8.05
C GLU A 286 -12.39 -10.18 7.16
N PHE A 287 -13.45 -10.41 6.41
CA PHE A 287 -13.54 -11.53 5.46
C PHE A 287 -13.57 -10.98 4.04
N SER A 288 -12.53 -11.28 3.26
CA SER A 288 -12.46 -10.93 1.84
C SER A 288 -13.03 -12.07 0.98
N PHE A 289 -13.99 -11.71 0.13
CA PHE A 289 -14.59 -12.61 -0.84
C PHE A 289 -14.20 -12.13 -2.25
N GLY A 290 -13.52 -12.97 -3.03
CA GLY A 290 -13.32 -12.72 -4.47
C GLY A 290 -11.92 -12.25 -4.90
N ASP A 291 -10.98 -12.04 -3.99
CA ASP A 291 -9.57 -12.12 -4.40
C ASP A 291 -9.34 -13.57 -4.80
N LYS A 292 -8.99 -13.87 -6.06
CA LYS A 292 -8.42 -15.19 -6.38
C LYS A 292 -7.18 -15.28 -5.50
N PRO A 293 -7.15 -16.10 -4.44
CA PRO A 293 -5.90 -16.25 -3.76
C PRO A 293 -4.96 -16.82 -4.80
N SER A 294 -3.81 -16.17 -5.00
CA SER A 294 -2.77 -16.69 -5.88
C SER A 294 -2.07 -17.86 -5.19
N TYR A 295 -2.82 -18.79 -4.57
CA TYR A 295 -2.31 -20.11 -4.30
C TYR A 295 -2.18 -20.73 -5.69
N SER A 296 -1.00 -20.65 -6.29
CA SER A 296 -0.61 -21.68 -7.24
C SER A 296 -0.61 -22.97 -6.44
N LEU A 297 -1.78 -23.62 -6.39
CA LEU A 297 -2.04 -24.95 -5.87
C LEU A 297 -1.00 -25.36 -4.84
N VAL A 298 -1.07 -24.87 -3.59
CA VAL A 298 -0.33 -25.53 -2.51
C VAL A 298 -0.89 -26.95 -2.47
N PRO A 299 -0.13 -27.98 -2.87
CA PRO A 299 -0.70 -29.33 -2.95
C PRO A 299 -1.32 -29.72 -1.60
N ALA A 300 -2.37 -30.54 -1.59
CA ALA A 300 -3.15 -30.81 -0.37
C ALA A 300 -2.29 -31.30 0.81
N GLU A 301 -1.19 -31.99 0.53
CA GLU A 301 -0.14 -32.43 1.48
C GLU A 301 0.62 -31.30 2.19
N TYR A 302 0.51 -30.07 1.71
CA TYR A 302 1.11 -28.87 2.27
C TYR A 302 0.07 -27.92 2.89
N ARG A 303 -1.15 -28.40 3.15
CA ARG A 303 -2.09 -27.70 4.05
C ARG A 303 -1.61 -27.86 5.50
N TYR A 304 -0.67 -27.01 5.91
CA TYR A 304 0.00 -27.11 7.23
C TYR A 304 -0.80 -26.61 8.41
N PHE A 305 -1.85 -25.84 8.13
CA PHE A 305 -2.73 -25.26 9.13
C PHE A 305 -3.83 -26.28 9.45
N SER A 306 -3.83 -26.78 10.69
CA SER A 306 -4.77 -27.78 11.17
C SER A 306 -6.22 -27.25 11.21
N VAL A 307 -7.16 -28.20 11.22
CA VAL A 307 -8.58 -28.03 10.87
C VAL A 307 -9.40 -27.20 11.86
N ILE A 308 -8.89 -26.83 13.05
CA ILE A 308 -9.69 -26.08 14.05
C ILE A 308 -10.03 -24.69 13.51
N LYS A 309 -11.21 -24.59 12.89
CA LYS A 309 -11.68 -23.38 12.24
C LYS A 309 -12.03 -22.35 13.31
N LEU A 310 -11.92 -21.06 12.96
CA LEU A 310 -12.46 -19.98 13.81
C LEU A 310 -13.95 -20.19 14.13
N SER A 311 -14.70 -20.86 13.26
CA SER A 311 -16.12 -21.16 13.42
C SER A 311 -16.44 -22.50 14.10
N GLU A 312 -15.46 -23.35 14.40
CA GLU A 312 -15.74 -24.69 14.95
C GLU A 312 -16.01 -24.66 16.47
N PRO A 313 -17.05 -25.39 16.95
CA PRO A 313 -17.33 -25.51 18.38
C PRO A 313 -16.18 -26.16 19.16
N LEU A 314 -15.87 -25.58 20.33
CA LEU A 314 -14.75 -25.94 21.22
C LEU A 314 -14.76 -27.40 21.69
N ASP A 315 -15.92 -28.02 21.80
CA ASP A 315 -16.06 -29.36 22.40
C ASP A 315 -15.38 -30.48 21.57
N SER A 316 -15.00 -30.18 20.32
CA SER A 316 -14.28 -31.13 19.47
C SER A 316 -12.80 -31.27 19.80
N HIS A 317 -12.18 -30.34 20.55
CA HIS A 317 -10.75 -30.39 20.83
C HIS A 317 -10.40 -29.98 22.26
N THR A 318 -9.91 -30.97 23.01
CA THR A 318 -9.50 -30.92 24.41
C THR A 318 -8.47 -29.82 24.72
N SER A 319 -8.89 -28.93 25.63
CA SER A 319 -8.06 -28.20 26.59
C SER A 319 -6.86 -27.41 26.06
N ALA A 320 -7.10 -26.22 25.51
CA ALA A 320 -6.40 -24.98 25.88
C ALA A 320 -6.98 -23.79 25.09
N ILE A 321 -7.22 -22.69 25.82
CA ILE A 321 -7.42 -21.31 25.33
C ILE A 321 -8.85 -20.91 24.93
N ARG A 322 -9.36 -19.95 25.72
CA ARG A 322 -10.68 -19.32 25.71
C ARG A 322 -10.72 -18.14 24.73
N MET A 323 -11.94 -17.88 24.23
CA MET A 323 -12.48 -16.62 23.66
C MET A 323 -11.93 -16.11 22.32
N PHE A 324 -12.82 -16.05 21.31
CA PHE A 324 -12.94 -14.90 20.39
C PHE A 324 -14.39 -14.79 19.89
N GLY A 325 -15.16 -13.95 20.56
CA GLY A 325 -16.23 -13.14 19.97
C GLY A 325 -15.80 -11.68 20.12
N VAL A 326 -16.44 -10.75 19.41
CA VAL A 326 -16.14 -9.32 19.55
C VAL A 326 -16.40 -8.90 21.00
N PHE A 327 -15.36 -8.71 21.80
CA PHE A 327 -15.46 -8.21 23.17
C PHE A 327 -14.66 -6.92 23.29
N LYS A 328 -15.33 -5.85 23.74
CA LYS A 328 -14.64 -4.72 24.37
C LYS A 328 -13.85 -5.29 25.55
N VAL A 329 -12.53 -5.24 25.47
CA VAL A 329 -11.65 -5.69 26.55
C VAL A 329 -11.77 -4.68 27.68
N ASP A 330 -12.40 -5.07 28.78
CA ASP A 330 -12.38 -4.30 30.02
C ASP A 330 -11.13 -4.72 30.81
N PHE A 331 -10.16 -3.82 30.91
CA PHE A 331 -8.86 -4.06 31.54
C PHE A 331 -8.87 -3.96 33.07
N SER A 332 -10.03 -3.83 33.71
CA SER A 332 -10.14 -3.68 35.17
C SER A 332 -9.88 -4.96 35.99
N SER A 333 -9.24 -5.99 35.42
CA SER A 333 -8.82 -7.20 36.16
C SER A 333 -7.37 -7.66 35.92
N LEU A 334 -6.50 -6.74 35.48
CA LEU A 334 -5.05 -6.84 35.64
C LEU A 334 -4.60 -5.87 36.74
#